data_AF-A0ABD1K906-F1
#
_entry.id   AF-A0ABD1K906-F1
#
_cell.length_a   1.000
_cell.length_b   1.000
_cell.length_c   1.000
_cell.angle_alpha   90.00
_cell.angle_beta   90.00
_cell.angle_gamma   90.00
#
_symmetry.space_group_name_H-M   'P 1'
#
loop_
_entity.id
_entity.type
_entity.pdbx_description
1 polymer ?
#
loop_
_entity_poly.entity_id
_entity_poly.type
_entity_poly.pdbx_seq_one_letter_code
_entity_poly.pdbx_strand_id
1 'polypeptide(L)'
;MRVSFCQALLAGAIVINLLILYYVSRTQQQMMERRREQGKGAKRAGMADPGGLGAGVGLGAVGLAGVVGGGGVNMVGVGGGVKGEVSSRGGAPRVTVLLREFEDFENYVGEVARSFLRQRPDLPFLAVADVPPYPPLALPEGGGARLLVLAPSPDLPPQANRPEFHVQTEFILLVPDGVELEHGRQVEHLIRELEGEGGGAVRLVAAPVLMRSSVQCLHLRVSLREWTATYSAAASGSSGSVCTALSGDAVVLLRAEDLFNLSMPLRRPLFASLFVQTALRGWRVKLLEAPCFTAGRRPLFSSAHNQWKAESRHKEAMAELMRSFGLKRVLHADGREQWFGCSKETARCFGTVRDDTPDYLYLDRWTPPCCLRALRDTTKYVISVLEGAGVRYWLEGGSLLGAARHQDIIPWDYDVDLGIYLEDIPNCDQLRGLDSGSLVDSHGYVWERAVEGDFYRVQYSETNHLHVDLWPFYTRNGVMTKDTWTEHKQDVEFPEHFLQPLVPMPFAGLTVYAPNNHRAFLELKFGQGVIENPQYPNPARKRLDQSHL
;
A
#
# COMPACT_ATOMS: atom_id res chain seq x y z
N MET A 1 -15.13 51.11 27.70
CA MET A 1 -14.79 49.67 27.89
C MET A 1 -13.32 49.57 28.22
N ARG A 2 -12.96 49.05 29.39
CA ARG A 2 -11.56 48.84 29.77
C ARG A 2 -11.10 47.54 29.11
N VAL A 3 -10.23 47.64 28.11
CA VAL A 3 -9.58 46.48 27.47
C VAL A 3 -8.70 45.82 28.53
N SER A 4 -8.91 44.52 28.78
CA SER A 4 -8.07 43.79 29.75
C SER A 4 -6.65 43.62 29.20
N PHE A 5 -5.66 43.53 30.08
CA PHE A 5 -4.26 43.30 29.71
C PHE A 5 -4.09 42.06 28.79
N CYS A 6 -4.89 41.02 28.99
CA CYS A 6 -4.90 39.82 28.14
C CYS A 6 -5.43 40.10 26.73
N GLN A 7 -6.44 40.95 26.57
CA GLN A 7 -6.95 41.35 25.26
C GLN A 7 -5.94 42.21 24.49
N ALA A 8 -5.17 43.06 25.19
CA ALA A 8 -4.09 43.83 24.58
C ALA A 8 -2.93 42.93 24.11
N LEU A 9 -2.56 41.92 24.90
CA LEU A 9 -1.56 40.92 24.51
C LEU A 9 -1.99 40.08 23.30
N LEU A 10 -3.24 39.63 23.27
CA LEU A 10 -3.77 38.86 22.15
C LEU A 10 -3.81 39.69 20.86
N ALA A 11 -4.24 40.95 20.94
CA ALA A 11 -4.21 41.87 19.81
C ALA A 11 -2.78 42.12 19.31
N GLY A 12 -1.81 42.28 20.23
CA GLY A 12 -0.39 42.42 19.88
C GLY A 12 0.16 41.20 19.15
N ALA A 13 -0.16 39.99 19.61
CA ALA A 13 0.26 38.74 18.98
C ALA A 13 -0.34 38.56 17.57
N ILE A 14 -1.60 38.95 17.38
CA ILE A 14 -2.27 38.92 16.06
C ILE A 14 -1.58 39.90 15.11
N VAL A 15 -1.27 41.13 15.55
CA VAL A 15 -0.59 42.13 14.72
C VAL A 15 0.81 41.67 14.32
N ILE A 16 1.57 41.05 15.23
CA ILE A 16 2.90 40.49 14.94
C ILE A 16 2.81 39.37 13.91
N ASN A 17 1.86 38.44 14.05
CA ASN A 17 1.67 37.37 13.08
C ASN A 17 1.27 37.90 11.69
N LEU A 18 0.41 38.91 11.62
CA LEU A 18 0.04 39.55 10.36
C LEU A 18 1.23 40.26 9.71
N LEU A 19 2.09 40.90 10.48
CA LEU A 19 3.33 41.51 9.98
C LEU A 19 4.31 40.46 9.44
N ILE A 20 4.48 39.34 10.14
CA ILE A 20 5.31 38.22 9.67
C ILE A 20 4.78 37.69 8.34
N LEU A 21 3.47 37.41 8.25
CA LEU A 21 2.84 36.94 7.02
C LEU A 21 2.99 37.94 5.86
N TYR A 22 2.84 39.23 6.13
CA TYR A 22 3.04 40.29 5.14
C TYR A 22 4.47 40.30 4.59
N TYR A 23 5.49 40.21 5.45
CA TYR A 23 6.89 40.18 5.01
C TYR A 23 7.26 38.88 4.27
N VAL A 24 6.72 37.74 4.70
CA VAL A 24 6.90 36.45 3.99
C VAL A 24 6.26 36.51 2.60
N SER A 25 5.04 37.04 2.48
CA SER A 25 4.38 37.22 1.19
C SER A 25 5.17 38.16 0.27
N ARG A 26 5.70 39.27 0.80
CA ARG A 26 6.46 40.25 0.03
C ARG A 26 7.79 39.69 -0.46
N THR A 27 8.48 38.90 0.36
CA THR A 27 9.72 38.22 -0.05
C THR A 27 9.48 37.13 -1.08
N GLN A 28 8.36 36.40 -0.99
CA GLN A 28 7.95 35.45 -2.04
C GLN A 28 7.64 36.14 -3.38
N GLN A 29 6.97 37.30 -3.37
CA GLN A 29 6.72 38.08 -4.58
C GLN A 29 8.02 38.57 -5.23
N GLN A 30 8.97 39.08 -4.44
CA GLN A 30 10.30 39.50 -4.95
C GLN A 30 11.09 38.33 -5.56
N MET A 31 11.01 37.14 -4.98
CA MET A 31 11.63 35.94 -5.56
C MET A 31 10.98 35.51 -6.88
N MET A 32 9.65 35.63 -6.99
CA MET A 32 8.90 35.35 -8.22
C MET A 32 9.23 36.34 -9.35
N GLU A 33 9.38 37.62 -9.04
CA GLU A 33 9.80 38.65 -10.00
C GLU A 33 11.22 38.41 -10.51
N ARG A 34 12.17 38.09 -9.63
CA ARG A 34 13.56 37.74 -10.03
C ARG A 34 13.62 36.51 -10.94
N ARG A 35 12.81 35.48 -10.68
CA ARG A 35 12.70 34.30 -11.57
C ARG A 35 12.10 34.67 -12.94
N ARG A 36 11.14 35.60 -12.98
CA ARG A 36 10.51 36.06 -14.22
C ARG A 36 11.45 36.93 -15.07
N GLU A 37 12.33 37.72 -14.44
CA GLU A 37 13.37 38.49 -15.14
C GLU A 37 14.48 37.58 -15.70
N GLN A 38 14.94 36.58 -14.95
CA GLN A 38 15.92 35.59 -15.43
C GLN A 38 15.38 34.75 -16.61
N GLY A 39 14.08 34.44 -16.63
CA GLY A 39 13.44 33.73 -17.74
C GLY A 39 13.27 34.55 -19.03
N LYS A 40 13.34 35.88 -18.97
CA LYS A 40 13.27 36.76 -20.15
C LYS A 40 14.62 37.00 -20.82
N GLY A 41 15.74 36.86 -20.08
CA GLY A 41 17.09 37.01 -20.62
C GLY A 41 17.56 35.86 -21.52
N ALA A 42 17.01 34.65 -21.33
CA ALA A 42 17.44 33.45 -22.06
C ALA A 42 16.79 33.26 -23.45
N LYS A 43 15.75 34.03 -23.79
CA LYS A 43 15.00 33.88 -25.07
C LYS A 43 15.49 34.75 -26.23
N ARG A 44 16.64 35.42 -26.11
CA ARG A 44 17.13 36.38 -27.12
C ARG A 44 18.43 36.01 -27.85
N ALA A 45 18.97 34.81 -27.66
CA ALA A 45 20.13 34.34 -28.42
C ALA A 45 19.82 33.03 -29.14
N GLY A 46 19.68 33.10 -30.46
CA GLY A 46 19.65 31.92 -31.34
C GLY A 46 18.45 31.85 -32.28
N MET A 47 18.39 32.74 -33.27
CA MET A 47 17.53 32.56 -34.44
C MET A 47 18.21 33.20 -35.65
N ALA A 48 18.89 32.38 -36.44
CA ALA A 48 19.31 32.70 -37.80
C ALA A 48 18.72 31.60 -38.71
N ASP A 49 17.66 32.00 -39.40
CA ASP A 49 17.05 31.33 -40.56
C ASP A 49 17.92 31.67 -41.82
N PRO A 50 17.80 30.99 -42.99
CA PRO A 50 16.53 30.85 -43.68
C PRO A 50 16.25 29.48 -44.32
N GLY A 51 14.96 29.12 -44.29
CA GLY A 51 14.40 28.08 -45.14
C GLY A 51 14.47 28.37 -46.64
N GLY A 52 14.51 27.28 -47.41
CA GLY A 52 14.17 27.23 -48.83
C GLY A 52 13.20 26.08 -49.06
N LEU A 53 11.94 26.42 -49.33
CA LEU A 53 10.89 25.53 -49.83
C LEU A 53 10.96 25.50 -51.37
N GLY A 54 10.75 24.33 -51.98
CA GLY A 54 10.33 24.27 -53.39
C GLY A 54 10.58 22.97 -54.14
N ALA A 55 9.57 22.09 -54.12
CA ALA A 55 9.06 21.26 -55.22
C ALA A 55 10.00 20.34 -56.05
N GLY A 56 9.55 19.08 -56.23
CA GLY A 56 10.08 18.18 -57.26
C GLY A 56 9.50 16.78 -57.21
N VAL A 57 8.38 16.58 -57.91
CA VAL A 57 7.73 15.28 -58.20
C VAL A 57 8.53 14.52 -59.28
N GLY A 58 8.59 13.19 -59.18
CA GLY A 58 8.50 12.32 -60.37
C GLY A 58 9.68 11.40 -60.69
N LEU A 59 9.43 10.10 -60.43
CA LEU A 59 9.65 8.94 -61.32
C LEU A 59 11.04 8.69 -61.97
N GLY A 60 11.58 7.50 -61.68
CA GLY A 60 11.89 6.56 -62.76
C GLY A 60 13.33 6.07 -62.92
N ALA A 61 13.52 4.81 -62.50
CA ALA A 61 14.15 3.72 -63.26
C ALA A 61 15.67 3.44 -63.16
N VAL A 62 15.92 2.11 -63.10
CA VAL A 62 17.15 1.34 -63.42
C VAL A 62 18.31 1.52 -62.45
N GLY A 63 18.89 0.52 -61.77
CA GLY A 63 19.02 -0.91 -62.00
C GLY A 63 20.51 -1.28 -61.87
N LEU A 64 20.86 -2.30 -61.07
CA LEU A 64 22.11 -3.11 -61.02
C LEU A 64 22.22 -3.73 -59.61
N ALA A 65 21.80 -5.00 -59.39
CA ALA A 65 22.59 -6.23 -59.58
C ALA A 65 23.82 -6.31 -58.64
N GLY A 66 23.71 -7.06 -57.53
CA GLY A 66 24.50 -8.29 -57.31
C GLY A 66 25.54 -8.03 -56.18
N VAL A 67 25.96 -8.95 -55.32
CA VAL A 67 26.01 -10.41 -55.33
C VAL A 67 26.13 -10.90 -53.88
N VAL A 68 25.51 -12.06 -53.61
CA VAL A 68 25.62 -12.90 -52.41
C VAL A 68 26.98 -13.60 -52.35
N GLY A 69 27.58 -13.73 -51.17
CA GLY A 69 28.75 -14.59 -50.98
C GLY A 69 28.94 -14.99 -49.51
N GLY A 70 28.34 -16.12 -49.12
CA GLY A 70 28.69 -16.84 -47.90
C GLY A 70 29.94 -17.69 -48.09
N GLY A 71 30.60 -18.03 -46.98
CA GLY A 71 31.70 -18.99 -46.97
C GLY A 71 32.18 -19.24 -45.55
N GLY A 72 31.70 -20.33 -44.94
CA GLY A 72 32.29 -20.92 -43.74
C GLY A 72 33.47 -21.82 -44.13
N VAL A 73 34.48 -21.91 -43.27
CA VAL A 73 35.51 -22.96 -43.30
C VAL A 73 35.88 -23.35 -41.87
N ASN A 74 35.71 -24.64 -41.57
CA ASN A 74 36.29 -25.37 -40.44
C ASN A 74 37.77 -25.66 -40.72
N MET A 75 38.64 -25.63 -39.71
CA MET A 75 39.95 -26.30 -39.72
C MET A 75 40.28 -26.90 -38.35
N VAL A 76 40.70 -28.15 -38.39
CA VAL A 76 41.05 -29.06 -37.29
C VAL A 76 42.50 -28.82 -36.83
N GLY A 77 42.78 -29.11 -35.56
CA GLY A 77 44.01 -28.72 -34.85
C GLY A 77 45.25 -29.63 -34.95
N VAL A 78 46.31 -29.24 -34.23
CA VAL A 78 47.45 -30.08 -33.79
C VAL A 78 47.97 -29.52 -32.45
N GLY A 79 48.29 -30.42 -31.51
CA GLY A 79 48.62 -30.12 -30.12
C GLY A 79 50.07 -29.71 -29.84
N GLY A 80 50.28 -29.30 -28.58
CA GLY A 80 51.57 -29.05 -27.95
C GLY A 80 51.38 -28.93 -26.44
N GLY A 81 51.68 -30.00 -25.69
CA GLY A 81 51.56 -30.02 -24.24
C GLY A 81 52.69 -29.25 -23.57
N VAL A 82 52.34 -28.47 -22.55
CA VAL A 82 53.24 -28.11 -21.45
C VAL A 82 52.50 -28.36 -20.15
N LYS A 83 53.03 -29.30 -19.37
CA LYS A 83 52.62 -29.56 -17.98
C LYS A 83 52.95 -28.34 -17.15
N GLY A 84 51.92 -27.69 -16.62
CA GLY A 84 52.01 -26.78 -15.47
C GLY A 84 50.91 -27.16 -14.50
N GLU A 85 51.28 -27.87 -13.43
CA GLU A 85 50.41 -28.04 -12.27
C GLU A 85 50.14 -26.66 -11.66
N VAL A 86 48.93 -26.14 -11.87
CA VAL A 86 48.36 -25.10 -11.02
C VAL A 86 47.07 -25.67 -10.45
N SER A 87 47.14 -26.02 -9.17
CA SER A 87 46.00 -26.30 -8.32
C SER A 87 45.09 -25.06 -8.25
N SER A 88 44.03 -25.02 -9.06
CA SER A 88 42.87 -24.15 -8.84
C SER A 88 41.59 -24.98 -8.77
N ARG A 89 41.35 -25.61 -7.63
CA ARG A 89 39.98 -25.97 -7.23
C ARG A 89 39.25 -24.67 -6.84
N GLY A 90 38.81 -23.90 -7.82
CA GLY A 90 37.94 -22.74 -7.63
C GLY A 90 36.74 -22.88 -8.55
N GLY A 91 35.65 -23.48 -8.05
CA GLY A 91 34.38 -23.47 -8.79
C GLY A 91 33.88 -22.04 -8.99
N ALA A 92 33.05 -21.83 -10.03
CA ALA A 92 32.42 -20.54 -10.26
C ALA A 92 31.67 -20.07 -8.99
N PRO A 93 31.65 -18.75 -8.70
CA PRO A 93 30.97 -18.23 -7.53
C PRO A 93 29.48 -18.59 -7.59
N ARG A 94 28.94 -19.14 -6.50
CA ARG A 94 27.54 -19.58 -6.41
C ARG A 94 26.60 -18.52 -5.84
N VAL A 95 27.15 -17.41 -5.32
CA VAL A 95 26.38 -16.37 -4.62
C VAL A 95 26.75 -14.99 -5.15
N THR A 96 25.74 -14.14 -5.38
CA THR A 96 25.92 -12.69 -5.55
C THR A 96 25.48 -11.96 -4.29
N VAL A 97 26.34 -11.10 -3.75
CA VAL A 97 25.98 -10.20 -2.66
C VAL A 97 25.20 -9.02 -3.23
N LEU A 98 24.03 -8.73 -2.67
CA LEU A 98 23.17 -7.64 -3.11
C LEU A 98 22.85 -6.72 -1.93
N LEU A 99 23.24 -5.45 -2.06
CA LEU A 99 22.97 -4.40 -1.07
C LEU A 99 21.98 -3.39 -1.66
N ARG A 100 20.77 -3.34 -1.09
CA ARG A 100 19.66 -2.51 -1.58
C ARG A 100 19.16 -1.48 -0.58
N GLU A 101 19.16 -1.80 0.71
CA GLU A 101 18.70 -0.88 1.75
C GLU A 101 19.87 -0.03 2.27
N PHE A 102 19.96 1.20 1.75
CA PHE A 102 20.88 2.23 2.22
C PHE A 102 20.34 3.62 1.89
N GLU A 103 20.91 4.64 2.52
CA GLU A 103 20.61 6.04 2.23
C GLU A 103 21.82 6.73 1.57
N ASP A 104 21.58 7.45 0.48
CA ASP A 104 22.61 8.17 -0.27
C ASP A 104 23.42 9.19 0.57
N PHE A 105 22.76 9.86 1.52
CA PHE A 105 23.38 10.91 2.32
C PHE A 105 24.26 10.41 3.48
N GLU A 106 24.11 9.15 3.90
CA GLU A 106 24.92 8.53 4.96
C GLU A 106 24.80 6.99 4.85
N ASN A 107 25.90 6.34 4.46
CA ASN A 107 25.94 4.88 4.25
C ASN A 107 27.36 4.32 4.40
N TYR A 108 27.45 2.99 4.50
CA TYR A 108 28.70 2.22 4.52
C TYR A 108 28.87 1.29 3.31
N VAL A 109 28.13 1.48 2.21
CA VAL A 109 28.07 0.54 1.07
C VAL A 109 29.44 0.12 0.54
N GLY A 110 30.34 1.10 0.36
CA GLY A 110 31.70 0.83 -0.10
C GLY A 110 32.54 0.04 0.90
N GLU A 111 32.30 0.21 2.20
CA GLU A 111 32.98 -0.53 3.27
C GLU A 111 32.47 -1.96 3.38
N VAL A 112 31.14 -2.13 3.27
CA VAL A 112 30.51 -3.45 3.18
C VAL A 112 31.10 -4.23 2.01
N ALA A 113 31.16 -3.63 0.82
CA ALA A 113 31.79 -4.25 -0.35
C ALA A 113 33.24 -4.67 -0.08
N ARG A 114 34.05 -3.80 0.53
CA ARG A 114 35.45 -4.12 0.90
C ARG A 114 35.55 -5.27 1.90
N SER A 115 34.64 -5.36 2.85
CA SER A 115 34.62 -6.42 3.85
C SER A 115 34.37 -7.79 3.19
N PHE A 116 33.33 -7.87 2.36
CA PHE A 116 32.99 -9.10 1.64
C PHE A 116 34.10 -9.53 0.68
N LEU A 117 34.61 -8.62 -0.15
CA LEU A 117 35.64 -8.92 -1.14
C LEU A 117 37.00 -9.26 -0.51
N ARG A 118 37.29 -8.79 0.70
CA ARG A 118 38.50 -9.18 1.43
C ARG A 118 38.46 -10.64 1.86
N GLN A 119 37.31 -11.11 2.34
CA GLN A 119 37.16 -12.51 2.76
C GLN A 119 36.93 -13.44 1.57
N ARG A 120 36.30 -12.94 0.51
CA ARG A 120 35.92 -13.69 -0.68
C ARG A 120 36.08 -12.82 -1.93
N PRO A 121 37.29 -12.73 -2.50
CA PRO A 121 37.56 -11.93 -3.70
C PRO A 121 36.82 -12.40 -4.96
N ASP A 122 36.28 -13.63 -4.93
CA ASP A 122 35.54 -14.26 -6.01
C ASP A 122 34.05 -13.84 -6.08
N LEU A 123 33.51 -13.21 -5.03
CA LEU A 123 32.08 -12.89 -4.97
C LEU A 123 31.72 -11.66 -5.82
N PRO A 124 30.73 -11.77 -6.73
CA PRO A 124 30.08 -10.59 -7.30
C PRO A 124 29.37 -9.79 -6.21
N PHE A 125 29.57 -8.47 -6.21
CA PHE A 125 28.91 -7.55 -5.28
C PHE A 125 28.11 -6.51 -6.07
N LEU A 126 26.82 -6.39 -5.76
CA LEU A 126 25.88 -5.52 -6.45
C LEU A 126 25.24 -4.55 -5.46
N ALA A 127 25.64 -3.28 -5.52
CA ALA A 127 24.88 -2.20 -4.89
C ALA A 127 23.73 -1.81 -5.83
N VAL A 128 22.50 -1.73 -5.32
CA VAL A 128 21.32 -1.45 -6.15
C VAL A 128 20.61 -0.18 -5.68
N ALA A 129 20.47 0.79 -6.56
CA ALA A 129 19.81 2.06 -6.30
C ALA A 129 18.69 2.33 -7.31
N ASP A 130 17.67 3.10 -6.92
CA ASP A 130 16.62 3.51 -7.87
C ASP A 130 17.19 4.51 -8.88
N VAL A 131 17.94 5.49 -8.39
CA VAL A 131 18.63 6.53 -9.16
C VAL A 131 20.12 6.52 -8.83
N PRO A 132 20.99 7.11 -9.67
CA PRO A 132 22.42 7.24 -9.35
C PRO A 132 22.63 7.95 -7.99
N PRO A 133 23.26 7.30 -6.99
CA PRO A 133 23.47 7.91 -5.68
C PRO A 133 24.37 9.15 -5.76
N TYR A 134 24.02 10.18 -4.99
CA TYR A 134 24.88 11.35 -4.79
C TYR A 134 25.06 11.65 -3.29
N PRO A 135 26.30 11.76 -2.78
CA PRO A 135 27.57 11.62 -3.51
C PRO A 135 27.79 10.21 -4.08
N PRO A 136 28.63 10.05 -5.13
CA PRO A 136 28.92 8.74 -5.71
C PRO A 136 29.44 7.75 -4.67
N LEU A 137 29.00 6.49 -4.77
CA LEU A 137 29.43 5.44 -3.85
C LEU A 137 30.91 5.11 -4.05
N ALA A 138 31.67 5.04 -2.96
CA ALA A 138 33.08 4.65 -2.96
C ALA A 138 33.25 3.12 -3.03
N LEU A 139 32.82 2.52 -4.15
CA LEU A 139 32.96 1.08 -4.41
C LEU A 139 34.42 0.71 -4.77
N PRO A 140 34.91 -0.48 -4.38
CA PRO A 140 36.25 -0.94 -4.74
C PRO A 140 36.46 -1.08 -6.25
N GLU A 141 37.52 -0.48 -6.78
CA GLU A 141 37.93 -0.65 -8.18
C GLU A 141 38.47 -2.07 -8.42
N GLY A 142 38.13 -2.67 -9.56
CA GLY A 142 38.69 -3.96 -10.00
C GLY A 142 38.24 -5.21 -9.22
N GLY A 143 37.33 -5.07 -8.25
CA GLY A 143 36.99 -6.14 -7.28
C GLY A 143 35.62 -6.81 -7.45
N GLY A 144 34.99 -6.81 -8.63
CA GLY A 144 33.66 -7.44 -8.80
C GLY A 144 32.48 -6.70 -8.14
N ALA A 145 32.75 -5.59 -7.44
CA ALA A 145 31.73 -4.66 -6.95
C ALA A 145 31.28 -3.68 -8.03
N ARG A 146 29.97 -3.55 -8.20
CA ARG A 146 29.36 -2.60 -9.14
C ARG A 146 28.05 -2.03 -8.64
N LEU A 147 27.69 -0.87 -9.17
CA LEU A 147 26.39 -0.24 -8.99
C LEU A 147 25.43 -0.66 -10.12
N LEU A 148 24.21 -1.03 -9.75
CA LEU A 148 23.07 -1.15 -10.66
C LEU A 148 22.04 -0.06 -10.33
N VAL A 149 21.62 0.67 -11.35
CA VAL A 149 20.57 1.68 -11.27
C VAL A 149 19.30 1.13 -11.89
N LEU A 150 18.18 1.14 -11.16
CA LEU A 150 16.91 0.56 -11.61
C LEU A 150 16.07 1.50 -12.47
N ALA A 151 16.26 2.82 -12.35
CA ALA A 151 15.56 3.78 -13.19
C ALA A 151 15.89 3.55 -14.67
N PRO A 152 14.88 3.35 -15.54
CA PRO A 152 15.09 3.23 -16.98
C PRO A 152 15.77 4.47 -17.55
N SER A 153 16.70 4.26 -18.50
CA SER A 153 17.34 5.34 -19.24
C SER A 153 17.05 5.20 -20.74
N PRO A 154 16.63 6.27 -21.46
CA PRO A 154 16.21 6.18 -22.86
C PRO A 154 17.35 5.82 -23.84
N ASP A 155 18.60 5.97 -23.42
CA ASP A 155 19.82 5.63 -24.15
C ASP A 155 20.33 4.20 -23.89
N LEU A 156 19.73 3.48 -22.94
CA LEU A 156 20.14 2.13 -22.55
C LEU A 156 19.10 1.08 -22.96
N PRO A 157 19.53 -0.16 -23.25
CA PRO A 157 18.60 -1.26 -23.49
C PRO A 157 17.88 -1.67 -22.19
N PRO A 158 16.67 -2.26 -22.27
CA PRO A 158 15.88 -2.63 -21.08
C PRO A 158 16.60 -3.53 -20.07
N GLN A 159 17.53 -4.36 -20.54
CA GLN A 159 18.31 -5.27 -19.71
C GLN A 159 19.26 -4.54 -18.76
N ALA A 160 19.69 -3.31 -19.09
CA ALA A 160 20.69 -2.56 -18.33
C ALA A 160 20.21 -2.13 -16.93
N ASN A 161 18.89 -2.03 -16.73
CA ASN A 161 18.27 -1.60 -15.48
C ASN A 161 17.53 -2.75 -14.75
N ARG A 162 17.55 -3.95 -15.31
CA ARG A 162 16.80 -5.12 -14.81
C ARG A 162 17.71 -6.05 -14.01
N PRO A 163 17.50 -6.22 -12.70
CA PRO A 163 18.46 -6.89 -11.82
C PRO A 163 18.74 -8.36 -12.18
N GLU A 164 17.78 -9.06 -12.78
CA GLU A 164 17.92 -10.46 -13.21
C GLU A 164 18.98 -10.66 -14.30
N PHE A 165 19.28 -9.63 -15.12
CA PHE A 165 20.36 -9.70 -16.11
C PHE A 165 21.74 -9.42 -15.49
N HIS A 166 21.78 -9.02 -14.22
CA HIS A 166 22.99 -8.63 -13.51
C HIS A 166 23.42 -9.65 -12.45
N VAL A 167 22.70 -10.77 -12.33
CA VAL A 167 23.01 -11.88 -11.43
C VAL A 167 23.09 -13.16 -12.25
N GLN A 168 24.23 -13.85 -12.18
CA GLN A 168 24.48 -15.12 -12.90
C GLN A 168 24.67 -16.30 -11.94
N THR A 169 24.56 -16.04 -10.65
CA THR A 169 24.80 -16.99 -9.57
C THR A 169 23.47 -17.65 -9.16
N GLU A 170 23.57 -18.83 -8.56
CA GLU A 170 22.40 -19.59 -8.11
C GLU A 170 21.68 -18.91 -6.94
N PHE A 171 22.43 -18.28 -6.03
CA PHE A 171 21.89 -17.65 -4.84
C PHE A 171 22.20 -16.15 -4.78
N ILE A 172 21.33 -15.43 -4.09
CA ILE A 172 21.52 -14.03 -3.76
C ILE A 172 21.59 -13.90 -2.24
N LEU A 173 22.59 -13.16 -1.77
CA LEU A 173 22.73 -12.79 -0.37
C LEU A 173 22.34 -11.32 -0.22
N LEU A 174 21.14 -11.08 0.32
CA LEU A 174 20.65 -9.75 0.66
C LEU A 174 21.34 -9.28 1.94
N VAL A 175 22.09 -8.19 1.84
CA VAL A 175 22.90 -7.65 2.94
C VAL A 175 22.45 -6.23 3.28
N PRO A 176 22.09 -5.95 4.55
CA PRO A 176 21.86 -4.58 5.03
C PRO A 176 23.14 -3.73 5.01
N ASP A 177 22.99 -2.42 4.91
CA ASP A 177 24.13 -1.52 5.04
C ASP A 177 24.78 -1.57 6.44
N GLY A 178 26.10 -1.37 6.48
CA GLY A 178 26.91 -1.44 7.70
C GLY A 178 27.28 -2.85 8.16
N VAL A 179 26.81 -3.91 7.50
CA VAL A 179 27.16 -5.31 7.82
C VAL A 179 28.54 -5.68 7.28
N GLU A 180 29.35 -6.34 8.11
CA GLU A 180 30.67 -6.85 7.74
C GLU A 180 30.68 -8.38 7.65
N LEU A 181 31.45 -8.92 6.70
CA LEU A 181 31.73 -10.35 6.60
C LEU A 181 33.04 -10.65 7.36
N GLU A 182 32.94 -11.42 8.44
CA GLU A 182 34.11 -11.78 9.26
C GLU A 182 34.85 -12.98 8.68
N HIS A 183 34.09 -13.97 8.17
CA HIS A 183 34.62 -15.22 7.67
C HIS A 183 33.81 -15.72 6.47
N GLY A 184 34.49 -16.10 5.38
CA GLY A 184 33.83 -16.65 4.18
C GLY A 184 32.94 -17.88 4.42
N ARG A 185 33.20 -18.66 5.49
CA ARG A 185 32.38 -19.82 5.89
C ARG A 185 30.94 -19.46 6.30
N GLN A 186 30.67 -18.20 6.67
CA GLN A 186 29.32 -17.77 7.05
C GLN A 186 28.36 -17.89 5.87
N VAL A 187 28.80 -17.51 4.67
CA VAL A 187 28.01 -17.62 3.44
C VAL A 187 27.78 -19.08 3.06
N GLU A 188 28.83 -19.91 3.12
CA GLU A 188 28.73 -21.34 2.79
C GLU A 188 27.78 -22.09 3.74
N HIS A 189 27.70 -21.69 5.01
CA HIS A 189 26.75 -22.27 5.95
C HIS A 189 25.30 -21.97 5.55
N LEU A 190 24.99 -20.72 5.20
CA LEU A 190 23.66 -20.32 4.73
C LEU A 190 23.24 -21.11 3.48
N ILE A 191 24.16 -21.33 2.54
CA ILE A 191 23.90 -22.12 1.32
C ILE A 191 23.53 -23.55 1.70
N ARG A 192 24.34 -24.21 2.53
CA ARG A 192 24.10 -25.60 2.97
C ARG A 192 22.78 -25.75 3.71
N GLU A 193 22.44 -24.78 4.56
CA GLU A 193 21.15 -24.78 5.26
C GLU A 193 19.99 -24.69 4.27
N LEU A 194 20.05 -23.77 3.30
CA LEU A 194 18.98 -23.63 2.29
C LEU A 194 18.88 -24.86 1.37
N GLU A 195 20.01 -25.44 0.97
CA GLU A 195 20.05 -26.69 0.20
C GLU A 195 19.45 -27.86 0.99
N GLY A 196 19.71 -27.93 2.29
CA GLY A 196 19.17 -28.96 3.18
C GLY A 196 17.65 -28.96 3.29
N GLU A 197 17.00 -27.80 3.10
CA GLU A 197 15.53 -27.67 3.05
C GLU A 197 14.93 -28.18 1.72
N GLY A 198 15.76 -28.35 0.69
CA GLY A 198 15.37 -28.89 -0.61
C GLY A 198 14.28 -28.07 -1.34
N GLY A 199 13.16 -28.71 -1.65
CA GLY A 199 12.00 -28.11 -2.32
C GLY A 199 10.85 -27.73 -1.37
N GLY A 200 11.10 -27.70 -0.06
CA GLY A 200 10.08 -27.44 0.96
C GLY A 200 9.54 -26.01 0.98
N ALA A 201 8.73 -25.71 1.99
CA ALA A 201 8.15 -24.38 2.19
C ALA A 201 9.18 -23.31 2.60
N VAL A 202 10.32 -23.72 3.16
CA VAL A 202 11.43 -22.81 3.47
C VAL A 202 12.16 -22.49 2.17
N ARG A 203 12.06 -21.24 1.73
CA ARG A 203 12.71 -20.73 0.49
C ARG A 203 13.77 -19.68 0.79
N LEU A 204 13.89 -19.26 2.05
CA LEU A 204 14.84 -18.27 2.51
C LEU A 204 15.50 -18.75 3.79
N VAL A 205 16.78 -18.48 3.94
CA VAL A 205 17.52 -18.66 5.20
C VAL A 205 18.09 -17.32 5.62
N ALA A 206 17.98 -16.99 6.89
CA ALA A 206 18.43 -15.72 7.43
C ALA A 206 19.40 -15.90 8.59
N ALA A 207 20.40 -15.02 8.66
CA ALA A 207 21.32 -14.91 9.78
C ALA A 207 21.15 -13.55 10.48
N PRO A 208 21.12 -13.51 11.82
CA PRO A 208 21.00 -12.28 12.57
C PRO A 208 22.24 -11.38 12.40
N VAL A 209 22.02 -10.07 12.38
CA VAL A 209 23.09 -9.08 12.53
C VAL A 209 23.21 -8.69 14.00
N LEU A 210 24.35 -8.96 14.61
CA LEU A 210 24.67 -8.64 16.00
C LEU A 210 24.99 -7.14 16.12
N MET A 211 23.97 -6.30 16.11
CA MET A 211 23.99 -4.95 16.68
C MET A 211 22.59 -4.32 16.67
N ARG A 212 22.38 -3.34 17.56
CA ARG A 212 21.21 -2.43 17.69
C ARG A 212 19.87 -3.05 18.12
N SER A 213 19.42 -4.15 17.53
CA SER A 213 18.15 -4.79 17.90
C SER A 213 18.12 -6.26 17.49
N SER A 214 17.63 -7.14 18.36
CA SER A 214 17.45 -8.55 18.02
C SER A 214 16.47 -8.69 16.85
N VAL A 215 16.88 -9.37 15.78
CA VAL A 215 15.94 -9.79 14.74
C VAL A 215 14.85 -10.68 15.35
N GLN A 216 13.61 -10.41 14.99
CA GLN A 216 12.45 -11.13 15.46
C GLN A 216 11.83 -11.93 14.33
N CYS A 217 11.53 -13.19 14.62
CA CYS A 217 10.77 -14.08 13.76
C CYS A 217 9.28 -13.81 13.95
N LEU A 218 8.57 -13.51 12.86
CA LEU A 218 7.16 -13.11 12.88
C LEU A 218 6.30 -13.97 11.95
N HIS A 219 5.04 -14.18 12.32
CA HIS A 219 4.02 -14.64 11.40
C HIS A 219 3.30 -13.43 10.79
N LEU A 220 3.34 -13.35 9.47
CA LEU A 220 2.67 -12.41 8.60
C LEU A 220 1.55 -13.13 7.83
N ARG A 221 0.30 -12.70 8.05
CA ARG A 221 -0.85 -13.07 7.22
C ARG A 221 -1.19 -11.90 6.31
N VAL A 222 -1.24 -12.13 5.01
CA VAL A 222 -1.66 -11.13 4.02
C VAL A 222 -2.98 -11.55 3.41
N SER A 223 -3.97 -10.68 3.49
CA SER A 223 -5.29 -10.84 2.88
C SER A 223 -5.47 -9.74 1.83
N LEU A 224 -5.32 -10.09 0.54
CA LEU A 224 -5.56 -9.13 -0.54
C LEU A 224 -7.04 -8.75 -0.62
N ARG A 225 -7.93 -9.71 -0.31
CA ARG A 225 -9.37 -9.50 -0.23
C ARG A 225 -9.75 -8.43 0.79
N GLU A 226 -9.12 -8.46 1.96
CA GLU A 226 -9.35 -7.50 3.04
C GLU A 226 -8.31 -6.37 3.06
N TRP A 227 -7.44 -6.28 2.05
CA TRP A 227 -6.41 -5.24 1.92
C TRP A 227 -5.50 -5.13 3.16
N THR A 228 -5.28 -6.22 3.88
CA THR A 228 -4.71 -6.19 5.23
C THR A 228 -3.50 -7.10 5.36
N ALA A 229 -2.44 -6.59 5.98
CA ALA A 229 -1.30 -7.36 6.45
C ALA A 229 -1.32 -7.41 7.98
N THR A 230 -1.24 -8.60 8.57
CA THR A 230 -1.26 -8.80 10.02
C THR A 230 -0.01 -9.53 10.46
N TYR A 231 0.80 -8.88 11.29
CA TYR A 231 1.97 -9.44 11.94
C TYR A 231 1.60 -9.93 13.35
N SER A 232 2.17 -11.07 13.74
CA SER A 232 2.04 -11.67 15.08
C SER A 232 3.37 -12.33 15.47
N ALA A 233 3.61 -12.49 16.77
CA ALA A 233 4.82 -13.14 17.25
C ALA A 233 4.87 -14.62 16.78
N ALA A 234 6.02 -15.07 16.26
CA ALA A 234 6.23 -16.49 16.00
C ALA A 234 6.72 -17.21 17.27
N ALA A 235 6.33 -18.47 17.44
CA ALA A 235 6.84 -19.29 18.54
C ALA A 235 8.33 -19.62 18.32
N SER A 236 9.15 -19.44 19.35
CA SER A 236 10.58 -19.78 19.32
C SER A 236 10.79 -21.28 19.51
N GLY A 237 11.40 -21.95 18.52
CA GLY A 237 11.86 -23.33 18.61
C GLY A 237 13.38 -23.44 18.80
N SER A 238 13.87 -24.58 19.28
CA SER A 238 15.27 -24.80 19.73
C SER A 238 16.29 -25.14 18.63
N SER A 239 15.95 -24.94 17.34
CA SER A 239 16.81 -25.34 16.20
C SER A 239 16.71 -24.34 15.04
N GLY A 240 16.65 -23.04 15.37
CA GLY A 240 16.27 -21.98 14.46
C GLY A 240 14.74 -21.83 14.37
N SER A 241 14.29 -20.60 14.15
CA SER A 241 12.86 -20.28 14.10
C SER A 241 12.41 -20.13 12.65
N VAL A 242 11.36 -20.85 12.26
CA VAL A 242 10.77 -20.77 10.92
C VAL A 242 9.56 -19.83 10.96
N CYS A 243 9.61 -18.75 10.21
CA CYS A 243 8.58 -17.70 10.14
C CYS A 243 8.20 -17.40 8.69
N THR A 244 7.26 -16.47 8.51
CA THR A 244 6.93 -15.91 7.19
C THR A 244 7.47 -14.49 7.01
N ALA A 245 7.95 -13.85 8.08
CA ALA A 245 8.56 -12.52 8.03
C ALA A 245 9.60 -12.33 9.13
N LEU A 246 10.52 -11.38 8.92
CA LEU A 246 11.48 -10.91 9.91
C LEU A 246 11.27 -9.42 10.20
N SER A 247 11.55 -9.02 11.43
CA SER A 247 11.67 -7.62 11.84
C SER A 247 13.04 -7.38 12.47
N GLY A 248 13.74 -6.33 12.03
CA GLY A 248 15.12 -6.04 12.41
C GLY A 248 16.14 -6.47 11.35
N ASP A 249 17.42 -6.29 11.67
CA ASP A 249 18.52 -6.48 10.72
C ASP A 249 18.93 -7.95 10.61
N ALA A 250 18.90 -8.46 9.39
CA ALA A 250 19.33 -9.82 9.06
C ALA A 250 19.98 -9.84 7.68
N VAL A 251 20.90 -10.79 7.49
CA VAL A 251 21.38 -11.18 6.17
C VAL A 251 20.47 -12.31 5.67
N VAL A 252 19.93 -12.20 4.45
CA VAL A 252 18.96 -13.18 3.92
C VAL A 252 19.50 -13.80 2.63
N LEU A 253 19.60 -15.12 2.61
CA LEU A 253 19.95 -15.92 1.43
C LEU A 253 18.68 -16.53 0.83
N LEU A 254 18.57 -16.45 -0.50
CA LEU A 254 17.55 -17.13 -1.30
C LEU A 254 18.06 -17.44 -2.71
N ARG A 255 17.36 -18.29 -3.46
CA ARG A 255 17.69 -18.57 -4.86
C ARG A 255 17.40 -17.36 -5.73
N ALA A 256 18.26 -17.10 -6.72
CA ALA A 256 18.08 -16.01 -7.67
C ALA A 256 16.78 -16.18 -8.47
N GLU A 257 16.45 -17.41 -8.88
CA GLU A 257 15.19 -17.74 -9.55
C GLU A 257 13.97 -17.38 -8.70
N ASP A 258 14.02 -17.61 -7.38
CA ASP A 258 12.91 -17.34 -6.47
C ASP A 258 12.73 -15.83 -6.28
N LEU A 259 13.83 -15.09 -6.09
CA LEU A 259 13.78 -13.65 -5.94
C LEU A 259 13.23 -13.00 -7.22
N PHE A 260 13.78 -13.31 -8.39
CA PHE A 260 13.40 -12.64 -9.64
C PHE A 260 12.08 -13.13 -10.24
N ASN A 261 11.48 -14.19 -9.68
CA ASN A 261 10.10 -14.58 -9.96
C ASN A 261 9.07 -13.84 -9.08
N LEU A 262 9.53 -12.95 -8.19
CA LEU A 262 8.66 -11.99 -7.50
C LEU A 262 8.30 -10.82 -8.43
N SER A 263 7.12 -10.22 -8.22
CA SER A 263 6.66 -9.10 -9.06
C SER A 263 7.44 -7.82 -8.81
N MET A 264 7.92 -7.61 -7.59
CA MET A 264 8.65 -6.44 -7.15
C MET A 264 9.83 -6.86 -6.25
N PRO A 265 10.88 -7.52 -6.80
CA PRO A 265 11.89 -8.23 -6.01
C PRO A 265 12.76 -7.32 -5.13
N LEU A 266 13.03 -6.09 -5.58
CA LEU A 266 13.94 -5.15 -4.93
C LEU A 266 13.25 -3.85 -4.50
N ARG A 267 11.92 -3.89 -4.31
CA ARG A 267 11.13 -2.72 -3.91
C ARG A 267 11.38 -2.41 -2.43
N ARG A 268 11.55 -1.12 -2.09
CA ARG A 268 11.81 -0.65 -0.73
C ARG A 268 10.51 -0.34 0.03
N PRO A 269 10.45 -0.53 1.36
CA PRO A 269 11.45 -1.19 2.20
C PRO A 269 11.58 -2.69 1.89
N LEU A 270 12.80 -3.18 1.67
CA LEU A 270 13.10 -4.48 1.07
C LEU A 270 12.42 -5.63 1.79
N PHE A 271 12.56 -5.70 3.11
CA PHE A 271 11.97 -6.79 3.89
C PHE A 271 10.45 -6.73 3.91
N ALA A 272 9.85 -5.55 4.03
CA ALA A 272 8.40 -5.42 3.94
C ALA A 272 7.88 -5.89 2.58
N SER A 273 8.56 -5.52 1.49
CA SER A 273 8.18 -5.94 0.14
C SER A 273 8.38 -7.44 -0.09
N LEU A 274 9.53 -7.97 0.32
CA LEU A 274 9.91 -9.37 0.19
C LEU A 274 8.94 -10.26 0.98
N PHE A 275 8.70 -9.96 2.26
CA PHE A 275 7.90 -10.82 3.12
C PHE A 275 6.41 -10.80 2.78
N VAL A 276 5.85 -9.68 2.30
CA VAL A 276 4.48 -9.68 1.77
C VAL A 276 4.36 -10.61 0.56
N GLN A 277 5.29 -10.53 -0.40
CA GLN A 277 5.24 -11.34 -1.62
C GLN A 277 5.50 -12.83 -1.37
N THR A 278 6.39 -13.16 -0.44
CA THR A 278 6.75 -14.53 -0.09
C THR A 278 5.69 -15.17 0.81
N ALA A 279 5.11 -14.43 1.76
CA ALA A 279 3.98 -14.92 2.56
C ALA A 279 2.74 -15.25 1.70
N LEU A 280 2.44 -14.43 0.70
CA LEU A 280 1.36 -14.70 -0.27
C LEU A 280 1.59 -15.97 -1.11
N ARG A 281 2.85 -16.40 -1.27
CA ARG A 281 3.22 -17.65 -1.95
C ARG A 281 3.32 -18.85 -1.01
N GLY A 282 3.04 -18.67 0.29
CA GLY A 282 3.19 -19.69 1.31
C GLY A 282 4.65 -20.02 1.66
N TRP A 283 5.60 -19.17 1.25
CA TRP A 283 7.02 -19.37 1.53
C TRP A 283 7.36 -18.97 2.96
N ARG A 284 8.40 -19.60 3.50
CA ARG A 284 8.91 -19.38 4.85
C ARG A 284 10.39 -19.03 4.83
N VAL A 285 10.81 -18.33 5.88
CA VAL A 285 12.20 -17.99 6.18
C VAL A 285 12.62 -18.71 7.45
N LYS A 286 13.77 -19.40 7.39
CA LYS A 286 14.42 -20.03 8.55
C LYS A 286 15.46 -19.07 9.11
N LEU A 287 15.21 -18.54 10.30
CA LEU A 287 16.16 -17.71 11.04
C LEU A 287 17.10 -18.61 11.85
N LEU A 288 18.39 -18.55 11.52
CA LEU A 288 19.42 -19.32 12.19
C LEU A 288 19.88 -18.66 13.50
N GLU A 289 20.35 -19.47 14.44
CA GLU A 289 21.04 -18.98 15.65
C GLU A 289 22.51 -18.65 15.38
N ALA A 290 23.12 -19.35 14.41
CA ALA A 290 24.47 -19.13 13.93
C ALA A 290 24.55 -19.56 12.44
N PRO A 291 25.45 -18.97 11.62
CA PRO A 291 26.34 -17.86 11.96
C PRO A 291 25.58 -16.55 12.15
N CYS A 292 26.17 -15.64 12.91
CA CYS A 292 25.71 -14.25 12.99
C CYS A 292 26.67 -13.35 12.20
N PHE A 293 26.19 -12.19 11.77
CA PHE A 293 27.00 -11.15 11.14
C PHE A 293 27.19 -10.00 12.13
N THR A 294 28.21 -9.15 11.93
CA THR A 294 28.46 -8.00 12.80
C THR A 294 28.31 -6.70 12.03
N ALA A 295 27.95 -5.63 12.76
CA ALA A 295 28.05 -4.27 12.25
C ALA A 295 29.17 -3.56 13.03
N GLY A 296 30.41 -3.68 12.55
CA GLY A 296 31.61 -3.23 13.27
C GLY A 296 31.78 -1.70 13.37
N ARG A 297 30.77 -0.92 12.98
CA ARG A 297 30.89 0.53 12.75
C ARG A 297 29.99 1.37 13.64
N ARG A 298 30.25 2.69 13.62
CA ARG A 298 29.41 3.66 14.31
C ARG A 298 27.98 3.56 13.79
N PRO A 299 26.98 3.84 14.64
CA PRO A 299 25.63 3.85 14.18
C PRO A 299 25.41 4.86 13.04
N LEU A 300 24.98 4.38 11.85
CA LEU A 300 24.35 5.21 10.83
C LEU A 300 23.22 6.05 11.44
N PHE A 301 23.10 7.27 10.94
CA PHE A 301 22.10 8.27 11.28
C PHE A 301 22.23 8.78 12.73
N SER A 302 23.46 8.91 13.22
CA SER A 302 23.71 9.29 14.61
C SER A 302 23.27 10.73 14.97
N SER A 303 23.05 11.60 13.97
CA SER A 303 22.49 12.94 14.20
C SER A 303 20.97 12.92 14.09
N ALA A 304 20.28 13.69 14.94
CA ALA A 304 18.81 13.79 14.92
C ALA A 304 18.27 14.23 13.54
N HIS A 305 19.02 15.07 12.82
CA HIS A 305 18.64 15.50 11.47
C HIS A 305 18.69 14.34 10.46
N ASN A 306 19.76 13.55 10.48
CA ASN A 306 19.91 12.40 9.57
C ASN A 306 18.93 11.28 9.92
N GLN A 307 18.68 11.05 11.21
CA GLN A 307 17.66 10.14 11.68
C GLN A 307 16.27 10.54 11.15
N TRP A 308 15.88 11.81 11.33
CA TRP A 308 14.61 12.32 10.80
C TRP A 308 14.50 12.15 9.27
N LYS A 309 15.59 12.41 8.52
CA LYS A 309 15.61 12.20 7.06
C LYS A 309 15.38 10.74 6.69
N ALA A 310 16.09 9.81 7.33
CA ALA A 310 15.96 8.37 7.08
C ALA A 310 14.55 7.88 7.41
N GLU A 311 14.02 8.25 8.58
CA GLU A 311 12.67 7.87 9.02
C GLU A 311 11.58 8.44 8.10
N SER A 312 11.74 9.70 7.65
CA SER A 312 10.79 10.34 6.72
C SER A 312 10.76 9.63 5.37
N ARG A 313 11.93 9.31 4.80
CA ARG A 313 12.03 8.56 3.55
C ARG A 313 11.52 7.13 3.68
N HIS A 314 11.80 6.46 4.80
CA HIS A 314 11.27 5.13 5.08
C HIS A 314 9.74 5.15 5.14
N LYS A 315 9.16 6.15 5.82
CA LYS A 315 7.70 6.32 5.91
C LYS A 315 7.07 6.55 4.52
N GLU A 316 7.69 7.38 3.69
CA GLU A 316 7.24 7.63 2.31
C GLU A 316 7.32 6.36 1.45
N ALA A 317 8.46 5.68 1.47
CA ALA A 317 8.66 4.42 0.75
C ALA A 317 7.67 3.34 1.20
N MET A 318 7.41 3.23 2.51
CA MET A 318 6.42 2.30 3.06
C MET A 318 5.01 2.63 2.54
N ALA A 319 4.62 3.91 2.55
CA ALA A 319 3.31 4.32 2.04
C ALA A 319 3.14 4.02 0.54
N GLU A 320 4.20 4.21 -0.25
CA GLU A 320 4.18 3.88 -1.68
C GLU A 320 4.14 2.37 -1.93
N LEU A 321 4.88 1.57 -1.15
CA LEU A 321 4.84 0.11 -1.19
C LEU A 321 3.44 -0.43 -0.85
N MET A 322 2.83 0.04 0.24
CA MET A 322 1.49 -0.41 0.63
C MET A 322 0.45 -0.03 -0.43
N ARG A 323 0.59 1.16 -1.04
CA ARG A 323 -0.25 1.57 -2.17
C ARG A 323 -0.07 0.64 -3.38
N SER A 324 1.17 0.31 -3.75
CA SER A 324 1.44 -0.54 -4.92
C SER A 324 0.96 -1.99 -4.74
N PHE A 325 0.96 -2.51 -3.51
CA PHE A 325 0.41 -3.82 -3.19
C PHE A 325 -1.11 -3.82 -2.95
N GLY A 326 -1.72 -2.63 -2.88
CA GLY A 326 -3.11 -2.50 -2.49
C GLY A 326 -3.34 -3.00 -1.06
N LEU A 327 -2.42 -2.71 -0.14
CA LEU A 327 -2.61 -2.91 1.29
C LEU A 327 -3.01 -1.56 1.91
N LYS A 328 -4.12 -1.56 2.65
CA LYS A 328 -4.72 -0.37 3.25
C LYS A 328 -4.61 -0.36 4.77
N ARG A 329 -4.31 -1.51 5.37
CA ARG A 329 -4.18 -1.67 6.82
C ARG A 329 -3.03 -2.63 7.13
N VAL A 330 -2.20 -2.23 8.08
CA VAL A 330 -1.11 -3.07 8.62
C VAL A 330 -1.27 -3.13 10.13
N LEU A 331 -1.44 -4.34 10.67
CA LEU A 331 -1.46 -4.63 12.09
C LEU A 331 -0.11 -5.20 12.50
N HIS A 332 0.58 -4.55 13.44
CA HIS A 332 1.86 -4.98 13.96
C HIS A 332 1.70 -5.95 15.13
N ALA A 333 2.73 -6.75 15.41
CA ALA A 333 2.72 -7.73 16.48
C ALA A 333 2.56 -7.12 17.89
N ASP A 334 2.89 -5.83 18.04
CA ASP A 334 2.73 -5.05 19.27
C ASP A 334 1.35 -4.37 19.38
N GLY A 335 0.43 -4.66 18.45
CA GLY A 335 -0.91 -4.09 18.42
C GLY A 335 -1.00 -2.71 17.75
N ARG A 336 0.11 -2.10 17.31
CA ARG A 336 0.04 -0.86 16.53
C ARG A 336 -0.65 -1.12 15.19
N GLU A 337 -1.48 -0.18 14.80
CA GLU A 337 -2.16 -0.20 13.51
C GLU A 337 -1.70 0.98 12.64
N GLN A 338 -1.46 0.70 11.37
CA GLN A 338 -1.14 1.71 10.36
C GLN A 338 -2.11 1.65 9.20
N TRP A 339 -2.52 2.83 8.75
CA TRP A 339 -3.53 3.01 7.70
C TRP A 339 -2.92 3.65 6.47
N PHE A 340 -3.21 3.07 5.31
CA PHE A 340 -2.72 3.49 3.99
C PHE A 340 -3.87 3.67 2.98
N GLY A 341 -5.09 3.84 3.49
CA GLY A 341 -6.31 4.07 2.73
C GLY A 341 -6.90 5.45 2.92
N CYS A 342 -8.22 5.58 2.77
CA CYS A 342 -8.89 6.87 2.89
C CYS A 342 -9.01 7.35 4.34
N SER A 343 -9.12 8.66 4.51
CA SER A 343 -9.45 9.35 5.76
C SER A 343 -10.57 10.38 5.53
N LYS A 344 -10.88 11.19 6.54
CA LYS A 344 -11.89 12.24 6.45
C LYS A 344 -11.47 13.37 5.49
N GLU A 345 -10.16 13.51 5.26
CA GLU A 345 -9.55 14.53 4.39
C GLU A 345 -9.32 14.06 2.95
N THR A 346 -9.61 12.79 2.63
CA THR A 346 -9.38 12.22 1.30
C THR A 346 -10.65 11.62 0.72
N ALA A 347 -10.72 11.48 -0.60
CA ALA A 347 -11.78 10.71 -1.23
C ALA A 347 -11.81 9.26 -0.73
N ARG A 348 -12.99 8.62 -0.80
CA ARG A 348 -13.14 7.18 -0.54
C ARG A 348 -12.34 6.37 -1.56
N CYS A 349 -12.04 5.10 -1.23
CA CYS A 349 -11.10 4.30 -2.02
C CYS A 349 -11.62 3.81 -3.38
N PHE A 350 -12.92 3.84 -3.62
CA PHE A 350 -13.57 3.40 -4.85
C PHE A 350 -14.39 4.54 -5.47
N GLY A 351 -14.54 4.52 -6.79
CA GLY A 351 -15.26 5.55 -7.53
C GLY A 351 -16.78 5.53 -7.32
N THR A 352 -17.51 6.13 -8.25
CA THR A 352 -18.96 6.02 -8.32
C THR A 352 -19.35 4.56 -8.60
N VAL A 353 -20.23 4.01 -7.76
CA VAL A 353 -20.76 2.66 -7.92
C VAL A 353 -21.69 2.63 -9.14
N ARG A 354 -21.66 1.54 -9.92
CA ARG A 354 -22.52 1.32 -11.08
C ARG A 354 -23.16 -0.05 -10.98
N ASP A 355 -24.47 -0.14 -11.29
CA ASP A 355 -25.26 -1.38 -11.20
C ASP A 355 -25.06 -2.11 -9.85
N ASP A 356 -25.01 -1.35 -8.76
CA ASP A 356 -24.79 -1.83 -7.38
C ASP A 356 -23.50 -2.64 -7.19
N THR A 357 -22.52 -2.48 -8.09
CA THR A 357 -21.29 -3.28 -8.09
C THR A 357 -20.06 -2.37 -8.02
N PRO A 358 -19.48 -2.16 -6.83
CA PRO A 358 -18.24 -1.40 -6.68
C PRO A 358 -17.05 -2.04 -7.40
N ASP A 359 -16.07 -1.22 -7.78
CA ASP A 359 -14.89 -1.65 -8.55
C ASP A 359 -14.05 -2.74 -7.84
N TYR A 360 -13.97 -2.71 -6.50
CA TYR A 360 -13.20 -3.68 -5.72
C TYR A 360 -13.71 -5.11 -5.87
N LEU A 361 -15.00 -5.32 -6.18
CA LEU A 361 -15.53 -6.67 -6.43
C LEU A 361 -14.98 -7.27 -7.71
N TYR A 362 -14.67 -6.45 -8.72
CA TYR A 362 -14.01 -6.88 -9.95
C TYR A 362 -12.51 -7.15 -9.75
N LEU A 363 -11.93 -6.69 -8.64
CA LEU A 363 -10.56 -7.01 -8.22
C LEU A 363 -10.49 -8.30 -7.37
N ASP A 364 -11.60 -9.00 -7.19
CA ASP A 364 -11.75 -10.12 -6.25
C ASP A 364 -11.40 -9.74 -4.80
N ARG A 365 -11.71 -8.49 -4.45
CA ARG A 365 -11.53 -7.93 -3.12
C ARG A 365 -12.86 -7.51 -2.51
N TRP A 366 -12.84 -7.31 -1.21
CA TRP A 366 -13.96 -6.79 -0.45
C TRP A 366 -13.77 -5.30 -0.17
N THR A 367 -14.66 -4.69 0.60
CA THR A 367 -14.60 -3.26 0.88
C THR A 367 -13.29 -2.93 1.60
N PRO A 368 -12.57 -1.88 1.17
CA PRO A 368 -11.35 -1.46 1.85
C PRO A 368 -11.60 -1.23 3.35
N PRO A 369 -10.72 -1.72 4.25
CA PRO A 369 -10.97 -1.68 5.69
C PRO A 369 -11.05 -0.25 6.24
N CYS A 370 -10.39 0.71 5.57
CA CYS A 370 -10.48 2.13 5.88
C CYS A 370 -11.87 2.71 5.57
N CYS A 371 -12.52 2.22 4.50
CA CYS A 371 -13.89 2.57 4.17
C CYS A 371 -14.88 1.98 5.17
N LEU A 372 -14.73 0.70 5.51
CA LEU A 372 -15.54 0.08 6.56
C LEU A 372 -15.39 0.80 7.91
N ARG A 373 -14.17 1.22 8.29
CA ARG A 373 -13.95 2.04 9.50
C ARG A 373 -14.73 3.34 9.42
N ALA A 374 -14.62 4.10 8.32
CA ALA A 374 -15.34 5.34 8.14
C ALA A 374 -16.87 5.15 8.18
N LEU A 375 -17.40 4.07 7.59
CA LEU A 375 -18.82 3.73 7.68
C LEU A 375 -19.27 3.45 9.11
N ARG A 376 -18.48 2.70 9.89
CA ARG A 376 -18.76 2.48 11.33
C ARG A 376 -18.73 3.79 12.11
N ASP A 377 -17.76 4.66 11.84
CA ASP A 377 -17.64 5.97 12.49
C ASP A 377 -18.84 6.87 12.15
N THR A 378 -19.25 6.95 10.88
CA THR A 378 -20.44 7.69 10.44
C THR A 378 -21.71 7.12 11.06
N THR A 379 -21.86 5.79 11.07
CA THR A 379 -23.02 5.12 11.69
C THR A 379 -23.14 5.48 13.17
N LYS A 380 -22.03 5.38 13.91
CA LYS A 380 -21.98 5.75 15.32
C LYS A 380 -22.38 7.21 15.55
N TYR A 381 -21.89 8.11 14.70
CA TYR A 381 -22.22 9.52 14.78
C TYR A 381 -23.71 9.76 14.50
N VAL A 382 -24.23 9.25 13.38
CA VAL A 382 -25.62 9.43 12.97
C VAL A 382 -26.58 8.91 14.02
N ILE A 383 -26.36 7.69 14.53
CA ILE A 383 -27.19 7.11 15.58
C ILE A 383 -27.19 7.98 16.83
N SER A 384 -26.04 8.50 17.26
CA SER A 384 -25.97 9.38 18.43
C SER A 384 -26.77 10.68 18.25
N VAL A 385 -26.83 11.21 17.02
CA VAL A 385 -27.63 12.39 16.68
C VAL A 385 -29.11 12.05 16.69
N LEU A 386 -29.52 10.94 16.07
CA LEU A 386 -30.92 10.50 16.02
C LEU A 386 -31.46 10.22 17.43
N GLU A 387 -30.71 9.49 18.27
CA GLU A 387 -31.11 9.21 19.65
C GLU A 387 -31.17 10.48 20.51
N GLY A 388 -30.19 11.38 20.36
CA GLY A 388 -30.16 12.66 21.06
C GLY A 388 -31.33 13.60 20.67
N ALA A 389 -31.81 13.48 19.43
CA ALA A 389 -32.96 14.21 18.92
C ALA A 389 -34.30 13.52 19.19
N GLY A 390 -34.32 12.29 19.71
CA GLY A 390 -35.55 11.53 19.89
C GLY A 390 -36.19 11.10 18.56
N VAL A 391 -35.38 10.78 17.56
CA VAL A 391 -35.83 10.20 16.28
C VAL A 391 -35.79 8.68 16.37
N ARG A 392 -36.94 8.03 16.21
CA ARG A 392 -37.02 6.56 16.14
C ARG A 392 -36.39 6.09 14.83
N TYR A 393 -35.45 5.15 14.96
CA TYR A 393 -34.75 4.54 13.85
C TYR A 393 -34.65 3.02 14.02
N TRP A 394 -34.35 2.32 12.93
CA TRP A 394 -33.99 0.90 12.94
C TRP A 394 -32.96 0.60 11.86
N LEU A 395 -32.15 -0.45 12.06
CA LEU A 395 -31.33 -1.00 10.98
C LEU A 395 -32.21 -1.49 9.84
N GLU A 396 -31.86 -1.14 8.61
CA GLU A 396 -32.60 -1.52 7.40
C GLU A 396 -31.67 -2.25 6.40
N GLY A 397 -32.27 -2.91 5.40
CA GLY A 397 -31.53 -3.42 4.24
C GLY A 397 -30.30 -4.30 4.55
N GLY A 398 -29.19 -4.01 3.88
CA GLY A 398 -27.92 -4.74 4.03
C GLY A 398 -27.32 -4.60 5.44
N SER A 399 -27.58 -3.49 6.12
CA SER A 399 -27.10 -3.22 7.47
C SER A 399 -27.77 -4.11 8.51
N LEU A 400 -29.09 -4.27 8.44
CA LEU A 400 -29.82 -5.23 9.28
C LEU A 400 -29.37 -6.67 9.02
N LEU A 401 -29.14 -7.01 7.74
CA LEU A 401 -28.66 -8.33 7.35
C LEU A 401 -27.25 -8.62 7.90
N GLY A 402 -26.34 -7.65 7.83
CA GLY A 402 -25.00 -7.74 8.41
C GLY A 402 -25.04 -7.91 9.93
N ALA A 403 -25.88 -7.13 10.61
CA ALA A 403 -26.10 -7.24 12.05
C ALA A 403 -26.59 -8.64 12.46
N ALA A 404 -27.60 -9.17 11.76
CA ALA A 404 -28.16 -10.49 12.02
C ALA A 404 -27.17 -11.64 11.74
N ARG A 405 -26.26 -11.47 10.76
CA ARG A 405 -25.30 -12.51 10.35
C ARG A 405 -24.05 -12.54 11.24
N HIS A 406 -23.43 -11.39 11.45
CA HIS A 406 -22.12 -11.30 12.10
C HIS A 406 -21.89 -9.99 12.87
N GLN A 407 -22.98 -9.29 13.22
CA GLN A 407 -22.96 -8.12 14.13
C GLN A 407 -22.15 -6.92 13.62
N ASP A 408 -21.95 -6.82 12.30
CA ASP A 408 -21.17 -5.76 11.66
C ASP A 408 -21.64 -5.53 10.22
N ILE A 409 -21.11 -4.51 9.55
CA ILE A 409 -21.33 -4.25 8.13
C ILE A 409 -20.92 -5.49 7.32
N ILE A 410 -21.68 -5.84 6.27
CA ILE A 410 -21.29 -6.92 5.36
C ILE A 410 -19.92 -6.57 4.75
N PRO A 411 -18.91 -7.47 4.74
CA PRO A 411 -17.54 -7.08 4.39
C PRO A 411 -17.35 -6.48 3.00
N TRP A 412 -18.30 -6.71 2.10
CA TRP A 412 -18.33 -6.21 0.73
C TRP A 412 -19.43 -5.16 0.48
N ASP A 413 -20.08 -4.65 1.52
CA ASP A 413 -20.99 -3.52 1.44
C ASP A 413 -20.23 -2.19 1.44
N TYR A 414 -20.85 -1.14 0.91
CA TYR A 414 -20.22 0.17 0.72
C TYR A 414 -20.92 1.34 1.41
N ASP A 415 -22.06 1.10 2.03
CA ASP A 415 -22.90 2.06 2.74
C ASP A 415 -23.57 1.40 3.97
N VAL A 416 -24.41 2.18 4.66
CA VAL A 416 -25.23 1.73 5.78
C VAL A 416 -26.64 2.31 5.63
N ASP A 417 -27.67 1.50 5.89
CA ASP A 417 -29.07 1.90 5.76
C ASP A 417 -29.77 1.89 7.12
N LEU A 418 -30.46 2.98 7.44
CA LEU A 418 -31.36 3.09 8.57
C LEU A 418 -32.75 3.48 8.10
N GLY A 419 -33.79 2.82 8.60
CA GLY A 419 -35.15 3.32 8.49
C GLY A 419 -35.46 4.30 9.63
N ILE A 420 -36.23 5.35 9.36
CA ILE A 420 -36.69 6.33 10.37
C ILE A 420 -38.18 6.60 10.24
N TYR A 421 -38.82 7.02 11.32
CA TYR A 421 -40.19 7.53 11.25
C TYR A 421 -40.20 8.94 10.64
N LEU A 422 -40.96 9.14 9.56
CA LEU A 422 -41.10 10.43 8.85
C LEU A 422 -41.57 11.54 9.80
N GLU A 423 -42.51 11.22 10.70
CA GLU A 423 -43.06 12.17 11.68
C GLU A 423 -42.04 12.67 12.71
N ASP A 424 -40.91 11.99 12.87
CA ASP A 424 -39.86 12.38 13.82
C ASP A 424 -38.80 13.30 13.19
N ILE A 425 -38.76 13.46 11.86
CA ILE A 425 -37.80 14.33 11.16
C ILE A 425 -37.70 15.73 11.76
N PRO A 426 -38.82 16.41 12.11
CA PRO A 426 -38.74 17.71 12.73
C PRO A 426 -37.92 17.71 14.02
N ASN A 427 -37.79 16.62 14.76
CA ASN A 427 -37.07 16.62 16.03
C ASN A 427 -35.54 16.81 15.87
N CYS A 428 -35.00 16.56 14.67
CA CYS A 428 -33.57 16.66 14.37
C CYS A 428 -33.28 17.92 13.54
N ASP A 429 -32.48 18.83 14.10
CA ASP A 429 -32.11 20.10 13.46
C ASP A 429 -31.40 19.88 12.11
N GLN A 430 -30.55 18.85 12.03
CA GLN A 430 -29.83 18.48 10.81
C GLN A 430 -30.76 17.99 9.71
N LEU A 431 -31.91 17.39 10.04
CA LEU A 431 -32.87 16.86 9.06
C LEU A 431 -33.95 17.90 8.68
N ARG A 432 -34.48 18.65 9.65
CA ARG A 432 -35.59 19.59 9.45
C ARG A 432 -35.27 20.69 8.43
N GLY A 433 -34.00 21.09 8.31
CA GLY A 433 -33.56 22.19 7.43
C GLY A 433 -33.23 21.80 5.99
N LEU A 434 -33.38 20.53 5.61
CA LEU A 434 -32.94 20.00 4.31
C LEU A 434 -34.10 19.86 3.32
N ASP A 435 -34.56 20.99 2.77
CA ASP A 435 -35.63 20.99 1.76
C ASP A 435 -35.11 20.66 0.34
N SER A 436 -33.91 21.12 -0.01
CA SER A 436 -33.25 20.82 -1.31
C SER A 436 -31.74 21.12 -1.32
N GLY A 437 -31.09 21.03 -0.15
CA GLY A 437 -29.71 21.47 0.04
C GLY A 437 -28.83 20.43 0.74
N SER A 438 -27.59 20.84 0.99
CA SER A 438 -26.61 20.10 1.78
C SER A 438 -26.19 20.96 2.98
N LEU A 439 -25.99 20.33 4.12
CA LEU A 439 -25.55 20.93 5.37
C LEU A 439 -24.28 20.22 5.83
N VAL A 440 -23.21 20.98 6.03
CA VAL A 440 -22.00 20.48 6.71
C VAL A 440 -22.10 20.84 8.19
N ASP A 441 -22.12 19.84 9.06
CA ASP A 441 -22.21 20.07 10.50
C ASP A 441 -20.85 20.45 11.12
N SER A 442 -20.88 20.79 12.42
CA SER A 442 -19.69 21.19 13.18
C SER A 442 -18.64 20.09 13.33
N HIS A 443 -18.99 18.83 13.05
CA HIS A 443 -18.09 17.67 13.08
C HIS A 443 -17.60 17.31 11.67
N GLY A 444 -18.01 18.05 10.64
CA GLY A 444 -17.61 17.88 9.25
C GLY A 444 -18.31 16.72 8.53
N TYR A 445 -19.44 16.22 9.03
CA TYR A 445 -20.31 15.32 8.26
C TYR A 445 -21.24 16.14 7.37
N VAL A 446 -21.61 15.57 6.23
CA VAL A 446 -22.47 16.24 5.25
C VAL A 446 -23.83 15.57 5.24
N TRP A 447 -24.86 16.33 5.61
CA TRP A 447 -26.24 15.89 5.58
C TRP A 447 -26.91 16.46 4.33
N GLU A 448 -27.53 15.61 3.53
CA GLU A 448 -28.20 16.02 2.31
C GLU A 448 -29.54 15.29 2.15
N ARG A 449 -30.50 15.92 1.48
CA ARG A 449 -31.71 15.26 1.02
C ARG A 449 -31.51 14.80 -0.42
N ALA A 450 -31.59 13.49 -0.65
CA ALA A 450 -31.40 12.90 -1.96
C ALA A 450 -32.58 13.23 -2.88
N VAL A 451 -32.27 13.86 -4.02
CA VAL A 451 -33.28 14.29 -5.02
C VAL A 451 -33.92 13.08 -5.72
N GLU A 452 -33.21 11.95 -5.76
CA GLU A 452 -33.59 10.76 -6.53
C GLU A 452 -34.60 9.83 -5.82
N GLY A 453 -34.81 9.96 -4.51
CA GLY A 453 -35.59 8.96 -3.77
C GLY A 453 -36.20 9.40 -2.45
N ASP A 454 -36.29 10.70 -2.14
CA ASP A 454 -36.88 11.24 -0.90
C ASP A 454 -36.32 10.60 0.39
N PHE A 455 -35.01 10.33 0.41
CA PHE A 455 -34.27 9.88 1.58
C PHE A 455 -33.20 10.90 1.97
N TYR A 456 -32.62 10.75 3.15
CA TYR A 456 -31.49 11.58 3.59
C TYR A 456 -30.20 10.78 3.53
N ARG A 457 -29.11 11.45 3.17
CA ARG A 457 -27.78 10.85 3.12
C ARG A 457 -26.85 11.63 4.03
N VAL A 458 -26.09 10.91 4.85
CA VAL A 458 -25.08 11.47 5.74
C VAL A 458 -23.71 10.97 5.33
N GLN A 459 -22.92 11.82 4.69
CA GLN A 459 -21.59 11.49 4.19
C GLN A 459 -20.51 11.74 5.25
N TYR A 460 -19.45 10.94 5.21
CA TYR A 460 -18.33 11.00 6.16
C TYR A 460 -17.64 12.36 6.17
N SER A 461 -17.48 12.99 5.00
CA SER A 461 -17.09 14.39 4.84
C SER A 461 -17.39 14.93 3.44
N GLU A 462 -17.18 16.23 3.23
CA GLU A 462 -17.28 16.89 1.91
C GLU A 462 -16.41 16.22 0.84
N THR A 463 -15.27 15.65 1.25
CA THR A 463 -14.34 14.95 0.35
C THR A 463 -14.63 13.45 0.30
N ASN A 464 -15.09 12.84 1.39
CA ASN A 464 -15.26 11.41 1.53
C ASN A 464 -16.75 11.01 1.56
N HIS A 465 -17.25 10.55 0.41
CA HIS A 465 -18.67 10.25 0.20
C HIS A 465 -19.08 8.82 0.62
N LEU A 466 -18.39 8.21 1.58
CA LEU A 466 -18.93 7.06 2.31
C LEU A 466 -20.08 7.55 3.18
N HIS A 467 -21.19 6.82 3.23
CA HIS A 467 -22.42 7.39 3.77
C HIS A 467 -23.29 6.40 4.53
N VAL A 468 -24.18 6.98 5.33
CA VAL A 468 -25.34 6.34 5.92
C VAL A 468 -26.58 6.95 5.26
N ASP A 469 -27.45 6.12 4.71
CA ASP A 469 -28.74 6.53 4.16
C ASP A 469 -29.85 6.33 5.20
N LEU A 470 -30.72 7.34 5.31
CA LEU A 470 -31.87 7.38 6.22
C LEU A 470 -33.15 7.39 5.41
N TRP A 471 -33.91 6.31 5.50
CA TRP A 471 -35.13 6.05 4.74
C TRP A 471 -36.37 6.40 5.57
N PRO A 472 -37.08 7.50 5.27
CA PRO A 472 -38.26 7.87 6.04
C PRO A 472 -39.48 7.03 5.65
N PHE A 473 -40.16 6.49 6.65
CA PHE A 473 -41.42 5.76 6.48
C PHE A 473 -42.54 6.40 7.31
N TYR A 474 -43.78 6.28 6.83
CA TYR A 474 -44.99 6.61 7.57
C TYR A 474 -45.95 5.42 7.59
N THR A 475 -46.82 5.36 8.61
CA THR A 475 -47.83 4.30 8.72
C THR A 475 -49.08 4.65 7.91
N ARG A 476 -49.57 3.68 7.14
CA ARG A 476 -50.85 3.73 6.44
C ARG A 476 -51.58 2.40 6.68
N ASN A 477 -52.61 2.44 7.54
CA ASN A 477 -53.39 1.26 7.93
C ASN A 477 -52.55 0.10 8.51
N GLY A 478 -51.54 0.41 9.34
CA GLY A 478 -50.68 -0.58 9.98
C GLY A 478 -49.59 -1.16 9.06
N VAL A 479 -49.36 -0.54 7.91
CA VAL A 479 -48.27 -0.84 6.97
C VAL A 479 -47.36 0.37 6.89
N MET A 480 -46.06 0.16 7.06
CA MET A 480 -45.03 1.16 6.84
C MET A 480 -44.79 1.31 5.34
N THR A 481 -44.91 2.55 4.85
CA THR A 481 -44.78 2.91 3.43
C THR A 481 -43.99 4.21 3.28
N LYS A 482 -43.55 4.47 2.06
CA LYS A 482 -43.00 5.75 1.59
C LYS A 482 -43.57 6.08 0.20
N ASP A 483 -43.31 7.29 -0.29
CA ASP A 483 -43.87 7.77 -1.56
C ASP A 483 -43.03 7.41 -2.79
N THR A 484 -41.76 7.06 -2.57
CA THR A 484 -40.75 6.77 -3.59
C THR A 484 -40.09 5.41 -3.34
N TRP A 485 -39.81 4.66 -4.40
CA TRP A 485 -39.22 3.32 -4.29
C TRP A 485 -38.07 3.17 -5.29
N THR A 486 -37.04 2.46 -4.88
CA THR A 486 -35.89 2.09 -5.72
C THR A 486 -36.19 0.81 -6.51
N GLU A 487 -35.33 0.47 -7.47
CA GLU A 487 -35.44 -0.79 -8.22
C GLU A 487 -34.97 -2.01 -7.41
N HIS A 488 -34.49 -1.80 -6.18
CA HIS A 488 -34.01 -2.88 -5.32
C HIS A 488 -35.16 -3.74 -4.79
N LYS A 489 -35.02 -5.06 -4.89
CA LYS A 489 -36.03 -6.04 -4.46
C LYS A 489 -36.44 -5.89 -2.99
N GLN A 490 -35.51 -5.47 -2.12
CA GLN A 490 -35.72 -5.33 -0.67
C GLN A 490 -36.43 -4.03 -0.26
N ASP A 491 -36.59 -3.09 -1.19
CA ASP A 491 -37.23 -1.81 -0.96
C ASP A 491 -38.75 -1.93 -1.16
N VAL A 492 -39.41 -2.46 -0.13
CA VAL A 492 -40.84 -2.79 -0.13
C VAL A 492 -41.54 -2.30 1.14
N GLU A 493 -42.85 -2.09 1.06
CA GLU A 493 -43.72 -1.89 2.22
C GLU A 493 -43.62 -3.08 3.20
N PHE A 494 -43.83 -2.82 4.49
CA PHE A 494 -43.82 -3.88 5.51
C PHE A 494 -44.80 -3.60 6.65
N PRO A 495 -45.31 -4.63 7.35
CA PRO A 495 -46.20 -4.43 8.50
C PRO A 495 -45.55 -3.65 9.65
N GLU A 496 -46.27 -2.67 10.19
CA GLU A 496 -45.77 -1.81 11.28
C GLU A 496 -45.47 -2.58 12.57
N HIS A 497 -46.11 -3.73 12.79
CA HIS A 497 -45.88 -4.53 14.01
C HIS A 497 -44.43 -4.96 14.18
N PHE A 498 -43.63 -5.01 13.10
CA PHE A 498 -42.19 -5.28 13.18
C PHE A 498 -41.42 -4.18 13.94
N LEU A 499 -41.98 -2.97 14.08
CA LEU A 499 -41.37 -1.86 14.80
C LEU A 499 -41.93 -1.70 16.23
N GLN A 500 -42.89 -2.55 16.63
CA GLN A 500 -43.64 -2.42 17.88
C GLN A 500 -43.53 -3.70 18.73
N PRO A 501 -42.49 -3.85 19.57
CA PRO A 501 -41.41 -2.89 19.82
C PRO A 501 -40.23 -3.07 18.86
N LEU A 502 -39.36 -2.05 18.79
CA LEU A 502 -37.99 -2.22 18.34
C LEU A 502 -37.20 -3.02 19.36
N VAL A 503 -36.19 -3.77 18.91
CA VAL A 503 -35.33 -4.59 19.78
C VAL A 503 -33.86 -4.15 19.69
N PRO A 504 -33.11 -4.17 20.81
CA PRO A 504 -31.68 -3.89 20.78
C PRO A 504 -30.93 -5.01 20.03
N MET A 505 -29.96 -4.63 19.21
CA MET A 505 -29.13 -5.53 18.41
C MET A 505 -27.68 -5.02 18.34
N PRO A 506 -26.67 -5.89 18.48
CA PRO A 506 -25.27 -5.51 18.26
C PRO A 506 -24.99 -5.28 16.77
N PHE A 507 -24.40 -4.12 16.44
CA PHE A 507 -23.97 -3.77 15.08
C PHE A 507 -22.79 -2.79 15.13
N ALA A 508 -21.73 -3.07 14.37
CA ALA A 508 -20.58 -2.16 14.23
C ALA A 508 -19.95 -1.72 15.58
N GLY A 509 -19.98 -2.60 16.58
CA GLY A 509 -19.48 -2.32 17.94
C GLY A 509 -20.42 -1.47 18.82
N LEU A 510 -21.67 -1.26 18.39
CA LEU A 510 -22.71 -0.53 19.11
C LEU A 510 -23.87 -1.47 19.46
N THR A 511 -24.70 -1.06 20.41
CA THR A 511 -26.05 -1.62 20.59
C THR A 511 -27.03 -0.64 19.97
N VAL A 512 -27.73 -1.07 18.92
CA VAL A 512 -28.63 -0.23 18.10
C VAL A 512 -30.02 -0.86 18.02
N TYR A 513 -30.99 -0.18 17.42
CA TYR A 513 -32.34 -0.72 17.25
C TYR A 513 -32.52 -1.48 15.94
N ALA A 514 -33.26 -2.59 16.00
CA ALA A 514 -33.67 -3.38 14.85
C ALA A 514 -35.18 -3.70 14.95
N PRO A 515 -35.84 -4.07 13.83
CA PRO A 515 -37.19 -4.59 13.89
C PRO A 515 -37.26 -5.85 14.78
N ASN A 516 -38.34 -6.02 15.54
CA ASN A 516 -38.60 -7.30 16.19
C ASN A 516 -38.74 -8.40 15.15
N ASN A 517 -38.46 -9.64 15.55
CA ASN A 517 -38.47 -10.80 14.65
C ASN A 517 -37.71 -10.52 13.33
N HIS A 518 -36.55 -9.87 13.43
CA HIS A 518 -35.71 -9.42 12.30
C HIS A 518 -35.43 -10.50 11.26
N ARG A 519 -35.40 -11.79 11.63
CA ARG A 519 -35.33 -12.90 10.67
C ARG A 519 -36.51 -12.89 9.70
N ALA A 520 -37.73 -12.87 10.21
CA ALA A 520 -38.94 -12.84 9.38
C ALA A 520 -39.00 -11.54 8.55
N PHE A 521 -38.57 -10.41 9.13
CA PHE A 521 -38.45 -9.14 8.42
C PHE A 521 -37.46 -9.21 7.24
N LEU A 522 -36.27 -9.78 7.45
CA LEU A 522 -35.27 -9.97 6.41
C LEU A 522 -35.73 -10.98 5.34
N GLU A 523 -36.39 -12.07 5.73
CA GLU A 523 -36.91 -13.06 4.79
C GLU A 523 -38.07 -12.51 3.93
N LEU A 524 -38.88 -11.59 4.48
CA LEU A 524 -39.88 -10.85 3.72
C LEU A 524 -39.23 -10.01 2.60
N LYS A 525 -38.14 -9.29 2.93
CA LYS A 525 -37.48 -8.36 2.01
C LYS A 525 -36.57 -9.03 0.99
N PHE A 526 -35.73 -9.98 1.43
CA PHE A 526 -34.70 -10.58 0.58
C PHE A 526 -35.09 -11.98 0.06
N GLY A 527 -35.92 -12.70 0.82
CA GLY A 527 -36.27 -14.10 0.58
C GLY A 527 -35.75 -15.03 1.67
N GLN A 528 -36.31 -16.25 1.72
CA GLN A 528 -35.96 -17.23 2.75
C GLN A 528 -34.47 -17.61 2.74
N GLY A 529 -33.90 -17.76 3.94
CA GLY A 529 -32.52 -18.18 4.14
C GLY A 529 -31.44 -17.14 3.80
N VAL A 530 -31.79 -15.85 3.64
CA VAL A 530 -30.84 -14.79 3.30
C VAL A 530 -29.72 -14.62 4.34
N ILE A 531 -30.00 -14.88 5.61
CA ILE A 531 -29.01 -14.74 6.69
C ILE A 531 -27.90 -15.78 6.49
N GLU A 532 -28.27 -17.02 6.19
CA GLU A 532 -27.37 -18.17 6.04
C GLU A 532 -26.69 -18.24 4.67
N ASN A 533 -27.25 -17.61 3.63
CA ASN A 533 -26.79 -17.72 2.25
C ASN A 533 -26.31 -16.36 1.69
N PRO A 534 -25.07 -15.93 2.00
CA PRO A 534 -24.55 -14.65 1.55
C PRO A 534 -24.39 -14.60 0.03
N GLN A 535 -24.66 -13.42 -0.55
CA GLN A 535 -24.48 -13.10 -1.96
C GLN A 535 -23.90 -11.69 -2.09
N TYR A 536 -23.24 -11.42 -3.22
CA TYR A 536 -22.88 -10.05 -3.59
C TYR A 536 -24.12 -9.25 -4.00
N PRO A 537 -24.07 -7.91 -3.95
CA PRO A 537 -25.23 -7.07 -4.21
C PRO A 537 -25.90 -7.33 -5.56
N ASN A 538 -25.09 -7.61 -6.60
CA ASN A 538 -25.58 -7.96 -7.93
C ASN A 538 -24.94 -9.26 -8.46
N PRO A 539 -25.52 -10.44 -8.15
CA PRO A 539 -25.00 -11.74 -8.57
C PRO A 539 -24.98 -11.94 -10.10
N ALA A 540 -25.80 -11.19 -10.84
CA ALA A 540 -25.82 -11.23 -12.30
C ALA A 540 -24.57 -10.58 -12.91
N ARG A 541 -24.00 -9.56 -12.23
CA ARG A 541 -22.75 -8.90 -12.62
C ARG A 541 -21.52 -9.60 -12.06
N LYS A 542 -21.52 -9.93 -10.77
CA LYS A 542 -20.41 -10.62 -10.11
C LYS A 542 -20.95 -11.58 -9.05
N ARG A 543 -20.63 -12.87 -9.21
CA ARG A 543 -20.99 -13.90 -8.22
C ARG A 543 -19.94 -13.98 -7.12
N LEU A 544 -20.42 -14.20 -5.90
CA LEU A 544 -19.59 -14.53 -4.76
C LEU A 544 -19.09 -15.97 -4.92
N ASP A 545 -17.77 -16.15 -4.88
CA ASP A 545 -17.17 -17.48 -4.78
C ASP A 545 -17.23 -17.95 -3.33
N GLN A 546 -18.12 -18.91 -3.07
CA GLN A 546 -18.38 -19.44 -1.75
C GLN A 546 -17.28 -20.38 -1.24
N SER A 547 -16.37 -20.86 -2.11
CA SER A 547 -15.26 -21.74 -1.69
C SER A 547 -14.25 -21.05 -0.77
N HIS A 548 -14.33 -19.72 -0.69
CA HIS A 548 -13.42 -18.87 0.06
C HIS A 548 -14.09 -18.09 1.20
N LEU A 549 -15.33 -18.44 1.58
CA LEU A 549 -16.05 -17.81 2.70
C LEU A 549 -15.60 -18.34 4.06
#